data_AF-A0A5B2VHW1-F1
#
_entry.id   AF-A0A5B2VHW1-F1
#
_cell.length_a   1.000
_cell.length_b   1.000
_cell.length_c   1.000
_cell.angle_alpha   90.00
_cell.angle_beta   90.00
_cell.angle_gamma   90.00
#
_symmetry.space_group_name_H-M   'P 1'
#
loop_
_entity.id
_entity.type
_entity.pdbx_description
1 polymer ?
#
loop_
_entity_poly.entity_id
_entity_poly.type
_entity_poly.pdbx_seq_one_letter_code
_entity_poly.pdbx_strand_id
1 'polypeptide(L)'
;TADSIMEAAEAGIKYCVCITDGIPTQDMMKVKIYLSRFPKEQRMVLTGPNCAGTISPGKSMLGIMPGHIYMPGNVGIVGRS
;
A
#
# COMPACT_ATOMS: atom_id res chain seq x y z
N THR A 1 -7.06 10.88 -4.74
CA THR A 1 -6.37 9.70 -4.19
C THR A 1 -7.02 9.15 -2.94
N ALA A 2 -7.33 9.96 -1.92
CA ALA A 2 -8.03 9.47 -0.74
C ALA A 2 -9.35 8.77 -1.08
N ASP A 3 -10.18 9.39 -1.92
CA ASP A 3 -11.43 8.79 -2.39
C ASP A 3 -11.19 7.46 -3.11
N SER A 4 -10.20 7.39 -4.01
CA SER A 4 -9.83 6.15 -4.71
C SER A 4 -9.40 5.03 -3.76
N ILE A 5 -8.71 5.36 -2.66
CA ILE A 5 -8.35 4.36 -1.63
C ILE A 5 -9.58 3.89 -0.87
N MET A 6 -10.51 4.80 -0.55
CA MET A 6 -11.76 4.45 0.13
C MET A 6 -12.65 3.58 -0.77
N GLU A 7 -12.78 3.94 -2.05
CA GLU A 7 -13.49 3.16 -3.07
C GLU A 7 -12.90 1.75 -3.22
N ALA A 8 -11.57 1.62 -3.29
CA ALA A 8 -10.92 0.31 -3.32
C ALA A 8 -11.22 -0.54 -2.07
N ALA A 9 -11.28 0.10 -0.89
CA ALA A 9 -11.63 -0.59 0.34
C ALA A 9 -13.09 -1.06 0.33
N GLU A 10 -14.02 -0.24 -0.17
CA GLU A 10 -15.45 -0.59 -0.32
C GLU A 10 -15.65 -1.73 -1.31
N ALA A 11 -14.90 -1.74 -2.41
CA ALA A 11 -14.87 -2.84 -3.38
C ALA A 11 -14.30 -4.15 -2.82
N GLY A 12 -13.83 -4.16 -1.56
CA GLY A 12 -13.32 -5.35 -0.89
C GLY A 12 -11.89 -5.73 -1.28
N ILE A 13 -11.14 -4.82 -1.92
CA ILE A 13 -9.73 -5.02 -2.22
C ILE A 13 -8.96 -5.22 -0.91
N LYS A 14 -8.09 -6.23 -0.88
CA LYS A 14 -7.35 -6.61 0.33
C LYS A 14 -6.00 -5.93 0.47
N TYR A 15 -5.43 -5.48 -0.64
CA TYR A 15 -4.10 -4.89 -0.67
C TYR A 15 -4.04 -3.75 -1.67
N CYS A 16 -3.61 -2.57 -1.22
CA CYS A 16 -3.46 -1.37 -2.04
C CYS A 16 -2.09 -0.74 -1.82
N VAL A 17 -1.46 -0.30 -2.90
CA VAL A 17 -0.21 0.47 -2.88
C VAL A 17 -0.50 1.86 -3.41
N CYS A 18 -0.21 2.88 -2.61
CA CYS A 18 -0.35 4.28 -2.98
C CYS A 18 1.03 4.90 -3.23
N ILE A 19 1.38 5.08 -4.50
CA ILE A 19 2.68 5.65 -4.93
C ILE A 19 2.65 7.18 -4.92
N THR A 20 1.47 7.77 -5.12
CA THR A 20 1.28 9.22 -5.27
C THR A 20 1.93 10.01 -4.13
N ASP A 21 2.69 11.05 -4.50
CA ASP A 21 3.31 12.01 -3.60
C ASP A 21 2.45 13.28 -3.46
N GLY A 22 2.73 14.10 -2.44
CA GLY A 22 2.07 15.38 -2.20
C GLY A 22 0.63 15.27 -1.68
N ILE A 23 0.21 14.08 -1.21
CA ILE A 23 -1.11 13.92 -0.59
C ILE A 23 -1.11 14.63 0.77
N PRO A 24 -2.07 15.54 1.03
CA PRO A 24 -2.20 16.18 2.32
C PRO A 24 -2.34 15.15 3.46
N THR A 25 -1.59 15.35 4.55
CA THR A 25 -1.65 14.45 5.72
C THR A 25 -3.07 14.30 6.28
N GLN A 26 -3.88 15.35 6.20
CA GLN A 26 -5.28 15.34 6.66
C GLN A 26 -6.13 14.32 5.90
N ASP A 27 -5.90 14.16 4.60
CA ASP A 27 -6.62 13.19 3.79
C ASP A 27 -6.19 11.75 4.13
N MET A 28 -4.90 11.54 4.39
CA MET A 28 -4.42 10.24 4.86
C MET A 28 -4.93 9.87 6.26
N MET A 29 -5.14 10.86 7.14
CA MET A 29 -5.80 10.63 8.42
C MET A 29 -7.25 10.19 8.22
N LYS A 30 -8.00 10.82 7.31
CA LYS A 30 -9.36 10.38 6.95
C LYS A 30 -9.36 8.94 6.43
N VAL A 31 -8.45 8.60 5.52
CA VAL A 31 -8.29 7.22 4.98
C VAL A 31 -8.02 6.23 6.12
N LYS A 32 -7.08 6.53 7.02
CA LYS A 32 -6.75 5.64 8.13
C LYS A 32 -7.96 5.38 9.05
N ILE A 33 -8.69 6.44 9.39
CA ILE A 33 -9.92 6.34 10.19
C ILE A 33 -10.98 5.54 9.43
N TYR A 34 -11.17 5.82 8.13
CA TYR A 34 -12.12 5.10 7.28
C TYR A 34 -11.83 3.59 7.25
N LEU A 35 -10.60 3.19 6.96
CA LEU A 35 -10.18 1.79 6.95
C LEU A 35 -10.35 1.09 8.30
N SER A 36 -10.21 1.80 9.42
CA SER A 36 -10.39 1.23 10.75
C SER A 36 -11.83 0.78 11.05
N ARG A 37 -12.83 1.26 10.28
CA ARG A 37 -14.24 0.86 10.41
C ARG A 37 -14.51 -0.57 9.94
N PHE A 38 -13.65 -1.10 9.05
CA PHE A 38 -13.78 -2.47 8.56
C PHE A 38 -13.29 -3.47 9.63
N PRO A 39 -13.93 -4.66 9.73
CA PRO A 39 -13.43 -5.78 10.53
C PRO A 39 -11.98 -6.10 10.17
N LYS A 40 -11.17 -6.52 11.16
CA LYS A 40 -9.72 -6.70 10.98
C LYS A 40 -9.40 -7.70 9.86
N GLU A 41 -10.23 -8.73 9.70
CA GLU A 41 -10.10 -9.80 8.71
C GLU A 41 -10.47 -9.32 7.30
N GLN A 42 -11.26 -8.25 7.20
CA GLN A 42 -11.74 -7.72 5.94
C GLN A 42 -11.03 -6.43 5.50
N ARG A 43 -10.39 -5.75 6.45
CA ARG A 43 -9.71 -4.47 6.26
C ARG A 43 -8.61 -4.56 5.22
N MET A 44 -8.67 -3.66 4.24
CA MET A 44 -7.62 -3.49 3.26
C MET A 44 -6.31 -3.07 3.93
N VAL A 45 -5.21 -3.71 3.54
CA VAL A 45 -3.85 -3.26 3.88
C VAL A 45 -3.42 -2.23 2.86
N LEU A 46 -3.00 -1.05 3.35
CA LEU A 46 -2.53 0.06 2.53
C LEU A 46 -1.03 0.29 2.78
N THR A 47 -0.23 0.24 1.72
CA THR A 47 1.18 0.66 1.73
C THR A 47 1.30 2.03 1.07
N GLY A 48 1.82 3.02 1.79
CA GLY A 48 1.93 4.41 1.34
C GLY A 48 1.18 5.42 2.22
N PRO A 49 0.94 6.66 1.73
CA PRO A 49 1.28 7.17 0.39
C PRO A 49 2.79 7.41 0.25
N ASN A 50 3.23 7.93 -0.90
CA ASN A 50 4.64 8.20 -1.19
C ASN A 50 5.53 6.98 -0.85
N CYS A 51 5.29 5.87 -1.55
CA CYS A 51 6.11 4.67 -1.43
C CYS A 51 6.48 4.17 -2.82
N ALA A 52 7.66 3.53 -2.93
CA ALA A 52 8.07 2.88 -4.18
C ALA A 52 7.23 1.63 -4.48
N GLY A 53 6.64 1.03 -3.44
CA GLY A 53 5.70 -0.09 -3.52
C GLY A 53 6.14 -1.31 -2.71
N THR A 54 5.64 -2.48 -3.12
CA THR A 54 5.89 -3.77 -2.47
C THR A 54 6.31 -4.81 -3.50
N ILE A 55 7.32 -5.59 -3.19
CA ILE A 55 7.82 -6.66 -4.04
C ILE A 55 7.97 -7.96 -3.28
N SER A 56 7.54 -9.05 -3.89
CA SER A 56 7.86 -10.42 -3.50
C SER A 56 8.75 -11.01 -4.60
N PRO A 57 10.08 -11.08 -4.39
CA PRO A 57 11.02 -11.45 -5.44
C PRO A 57 10.68 -12.81 -6.07
N GLY A 58 10.64 -12.86 -7.40
CA GLY A 58 10.26 -14.07 -8.15
C GLY A 58 8.78 -14.44 -8.11
N LYS A 59 7.91 -13.64 -7.46
CA LYS A 59 6.47 -13.90 -7.36
C LYS A 59 5.62 -12.77 -7.93
N SER A 60 5.78 -11.56 -7.40
CA SER A 60 4.97 -10.41 -7.81
C SER A 60 5.63 -9.08 -7.45
N MET A 61 5.28 -8.03 -8.19
CA MET A 61 5.75 -6.67 -7.97
C MET A 61 4.57 -5.71 -8.11
N LEU A 62 4.35 -4.87 -7.10
CA LEU A 62 3.39 -3.78 -7.12
C LEU A 62 4.13 -2.48 -6.77
N GLY A 63 4.55 -1.72 -7.77
CA GLY A 63 5.35 -0.52 -7.55
C GLY A 63 6.15 -0.08 -8.77
N ILE A 64 7.06 0.86 -8.54
CA ILE A 64 8.01 1.41 -9.53
C ILE A 64 9.46 0.97 -9.30
N MET A 65 9.68 0.03 -8.36
CA MET A 65 11.01 -0.48 -8.05
C MET A 65 11.57 -1.31 -9.22
N PRO A 66 12.89 -1.27 -9.48
CA PRO A 66 13.49 -2.10 -10.52
C PRO A 66 13.48 -3.58 -10.09
N GLY A 67 12.68 -4.44 -10.73
CA GLY A 67 12.51 -5.83 -10.28
C GLY A 67 13.78 -6.70 -10.31
N HIS A 68 14.75 -6.38 -11.18
CA HIS A 68 15.94 -7.21 -11.41
C HIS A 68 16.99 -7.17 -10.29
N ILE A 69 16.94 -6.18 -9.39
CA ILE A 69 17.88 -6.09 -8.26
C ILE A 69 17.43 -6.95 -7.07
N TYR A 70 16.21 -7.47 -7.09
CA TYR A 70 15.63 -8.24 -5.98
C TYR A 70 15.71 -9.74 -6.28
N MET A 71 16.26 -10.50 -5.33
CA MET A 71 16.37 -11.95 -5.41
C MET A 71 15.58 -12.64 -4.29
N PRO A 72 14.98 -13.82 -4.53
CA PRO A 72 14.37 -14.61 -3.47
C PRO A 72 15.40 -14.95 -2.37
N GLY A 73 14.98 -14.82 -1.12
CA GLY A 73 15.84 -15.08 0.03
C GLY A 73 15.03 -15.18 1.32
N ASN A 74 15.72 -15.16 2.45
CA ASN A 74 15.15 -15.30 3.79
C ASN A 74 15.10 -13.98 4.58
N VAL A 75 15.40 -12.84 3.94
CA VAL A 75 15.43 -11.51 4.56
C VAL A 75 14.29 -10.65 4.01
N GLY A 76 13.48 -10.10 4.90
CA GLY A 76 12.47 -9.09 4.58
C GLY A 76 13.00 -7.68 4.86
N ILE A 77 12.70 -6.73 3.98
CA ILE A 77 13.15 -5.33 4.10
C ILE A 77 11.93 -4.42 4.21
N VAL A 78 11.92 -3.56 5.21
CA VAL A 78 10.96 -2.46 5.35
C VAL A 78 11.74 -1.17 5.44
N GLY A 79 11.54 -0.28 4.46
CA GLY A 79 12.22 1.02 4.39
C GLY A 79 11.22 2.16 4.35
N ARG A 80 11.54 3.26 5.03
CA ARG A 80 10.94 4.57 4.81
C ARG A 80 12.09 5.50 4.45
N SER A 81 12.05 6.04 3.25
CA SER A 81 13.04 6.99 2.71
C SER A 81 12.54 8.42 2.83
#